data_AF-A0A225E3C5-F1
#
_entry.id   AF-A0A225E3C5-F1
#
_cell.length_a   1.000
_cell.length_b   1.000
_cell.length_c   1.000
_cell.angle_alpha   90.00
_cell.angle_beta   90.00
_cell.angle_gamma   90.00
#
_symmetry.space_group_name_H-M   'P 1'
#
loop_
_entity.id
_entity.type
_entity.pdbx_description
1 polymer ?
#
loop_
_entity_poly.entity_id
_entity_poly.type
_entity_poly.pdbx_seq_one_letter_code
_entity_poly.pdbx_strand_id
1 'polypeptide(L)'
;MLKSMLVGLDGTAYAAAATELGIRWAEQYDALLVGIGVVDVPMVTTPEATPMGATFVTGTLDYERLVASRHKVERWLEAFSLRCAAARVSSKVLQYEEDALVNISTQAERYDLVILGQQTHFRYETHAGPCDTLDQLLHRPPRPVVAVPDRIPGGRTVVIAYDGSPQAARTVAAFRATGIAAKYPTVVLTIGDDHVEAARVAGRAVEYLGFHGLHAKTKIVSAKGNVGERLLEEVSKLDAQLLVMGAFSHSAVRDFFFGSTTRRVLKATGVPVFLYH
;
A
#
# COMPACT_ATOMS: atom_id res chain seq x y z
N MET A 1 -0.61 18.66 -2.10
CA MET A 1 -1.44 18.30 -0.93
C MET A 1 -2.38 17.19 -1.36
N LEU A 2 -2.66 16.24 -0.48
CA LEU A 2 -3.54 15.10 -0.71
C LEU A 2 -4.98 15.57 -0.96
N LYS A 3 -5.57 15.17 -2.09
CA LYS A 3 -6.94 15.52 -2.48
C LYS A 3 -7.80 14.31 -2.78
N SER A 4 -7.21 13.18 -3.13
CA SER A 4 -7.97 11.97 -3.40
C SER A 4 -7.17 10.67 -3.18
N MET A 5 -7.86 9.64 -2.70
CA MET A 5 -7.28 8.34 -2.39
C MET A 5 -8.18 7.22 -2.92
N LEU A 6 -7.56 6.16 -3.46
CA LEU A 6 -8.24 4.93 -3.83
C LEU A 6 -7.93 3.84 -2.79
N VAL A 7 -8.95 3.21 -2.20
CA VAL A 7 -8.79 2.09 -1.27
C VAL A 7 -9.38 0.81 -1.83
N GLY A 8 -8.59 -0.26 -1.87
CA GLY A 8 -9.03 -1.58 -2.33
C GLY A 8 -9.81 -2.32 -1.25
N LEU A 9 -10.96 -2.88 -1.62
CA LEU A 9 -11.87 -3.59 -0.73
C LEU A 9 -11.96 -5.07 -1.11
N ASP A 10 -11.57 -5.95 -0.19
CA ASP A 10 -11.54 -7.42 -0.39
C ASP A 10 -12.12 -8.21 0.81
N GLY A 11 -12.77 -7.51 1.75
CA GLY A 11 -13.40 -8.12 2.93
C GLY A 11 -12.44 -8.58 4.04
N THR A 12 -11.14 -8.34 3.92
CA THR A 12 -10.15 -8.75 4.92
C THR A 12 -10.00 -7.73 6.06
N ALA A 13 -9.39 -8.15 7.17
CA ALA A 13 -8.96 -7.23 8.23
C ALA A 13 -7.96 -6.17 7.71
N TYR A 14 -7.11 -6.54 6.75
CA TYR A 14 -6.16 -5.63 6.11
C TYR A 14 -6.88 -4.52 5.32
N ALA A 15 -7.90 -4.86 4.52
CA ALA A 15 -8.72 -3.86 3.84
C ALA A 15 -9.58 -3.02 4.80
N ALA A 16 -10.03 -3.61 5.91
CA ALA A 16 -10.76 -2.87 6.94
C ALA A 16 -9.88 -1.81 7.63
N ALA A 17 -8.61 -2.14 7.93
CA ALA A 17 -7.61 -1.22 8.43
C ALA A 17 -7.17 -0.19 7.37
N ALA A 18 -7.03 -0.60 6.11
CA ALA A 18 -6.77 0.31 5.00
C ALA A 18 -7.88 1.37 4.85
N THR A 19 -9.14 0.95 4.97
CA THR A 19 -10.30 1.84 4.98
C THR A 19 -10.27 2.79 6.17
N GLU A 20 -9.91 2.30 7.36
CA GLU A 20 -9.79 3.15 8.55
C GLU A 20 -8.72 4.23 8.37
N LEU A 21 -7.56 3.87 7.81
CA LEU A 21 -6.47 4.82 7.54
C LEU A 21 -6.90 5.85 6.50
N GLY A 22 -7.57 5.39 5.44
CA GLY A 22 -8.15 6.24 4.41
C GLY A 22 -9.15 7.25 4.98
N ILE A 23 -10.04 6.82 5.87
CA ILE A 23 -11.01 7.71 6.54
C ILE A 23 -10.27 8.76 7.39
N ARG A 24 -9.28 8.35 8.20
CA ARG A 24 -8.49 9.28 9.04
C ARG A 24 -7.80 10.34 8.19
N TRP A 25 -7.18 9.96 7.08
CA TRP A 25 -6.54 10.92 6.18
C TRP A 25 -7.55 11.76 5.41
N ALA A 26 -8.68 11.20 5.01
CA ALA A 26 -9.71 11.94 4.29
C ALA A 26 -10.33 13.03 5.15
N GLU A 27 -10.62 12.73 6.42
CA GLU A 27 -11.07 13.71 7.42
C GLU A 27 -10.01 14.78 7.68
N GLN A 28 -8.76 14.37 7.88
CA GLN A 28 -7.67 15.28 8.22
C GLN A 28 -7.28 16.24 7.09
N TYR A 29 -7.45 15.84 5.83
CA TYR A 29 -7.00 16.59 4.66
C TYR A 29 -8.12 17.08 3.74
N ASP A 30 -9.39 16.86 4.12
CA ASP A 30 -10.56 17.14 3.28
C ASP A 30 -10.39 16.54 1.87
N ALA A 31 -10.07 15.25 1.84
CA ALA A 31 -9.77 14.50 0.63
C ALA A 31 -10.89 13.51 0.29
N LEU A 32 -11.12 13.29 -1.01
CA LEU A 32 -12.06 12.29 -1.50
C LEU A 32 -11.50 10.88 -1.23
N LEU A 33 -12.28 10.02 -0.56
CA LEU A 33 -11.94 8.61 -0.40
C LEU A 33 -12.79 7.73 -1.33
N VAL A 34 -12.14 6.99 -2.22
CA VAL A 34 -12.82 6.12 -3.19
C VAL A 34 -12.59 4.66 -2.85
N GLY A 35 -13.64 3.92 -2.55
CA GLY A 35 -13.59 2.47 -2.34
C GLY A 35 -13.77 1.71 -3.64
N ILE A 36 -12.84 0.83 -3.99
CA ILE A 36 -12.94 -0.05 -5.17
C ILE A 36 -13.14 -1.50 -4.74
N GLY A 37 -14.25 -2.09 -5.19
CA GLY A 37 -14.55 -3.51 -5.06
C GLY A 37 -14.49 -4.17 -6.43
N VAL A 38 -13.92 -5.37 -6.51
CA VAL A 38 -13.74 -6.09 -7.77
C VAL A 38 -14.31 -7.50 -7.66
N VAL A 39 -15.09 -7.88 -8.66
CA VAL A 39 -15.52 -9.26 -8.92
C VAL A 39 -14.54 -9.84 -9.94
N ASP A 40 -13.71 -10.78 -9.52
CA ASP A 40 -12.68 -11.41 -10.37
C ASP A 40 -13.29 -12.45 -11.33
N VAL A 41 -14.06 -11.96 -12.31
CA VAL A 41 -14.74 -12.79 -13.31
C VAL A 41 -13.77 -13.71 -14.05
N PRO A 42 -12.60 -13.24 -14.56
CA PRO A 42 -11.70 -14.08 -15.32
C PRO A 42 -11.28 -15.35 -14.57
N MET A 43 -11.00 -15.23 -13.26
CA MET A 43 -10.64 -16.37 -12.42
C MET A 43 -11.82 -17.26 -12.05
N VAL A 44 -13.03 -16.72 -11.88
CA VAL A 44 -14.22 -17.55 -11.63
C VAL A 44 -14.55 -18.40 -12.86
N THR A 45 -14.35 -17.86 -14.05
CA THR A 45 -14.68 -18.52 -15.32
C THR A 45 -13.50 -19.24 -15.97
N THR A 46 -12.36 -19.40 -15.28
CA THR A 46 -11.22 -20.13 -15.87
C THR A 46 -11.64 -21.55 -16.22
N PRO A 47 -11.47 -22.02 -17.46
CA PRO A 47 -11.86 -23.37 -17.85
C PRO A 47 -11.07 -24.41 -17.06
N GLU A 48 -11.74 -25.10 -16.14
CA GLU A 48 -11.18 -26.31 -15.52
C GLU A 48 -11.26 -27.47 -16.52
N ALA A 49 -10.32 -28.41 -16.44
CA ALA A 49 -10.36 -29.63 -17.25
C ALA A 49 -11.56 -30.49 -16.84
N THR A 50 -12.71 -30.29 -17.49
CA THR A 50 -13.95 -31.01 -17.19
C THR A 50 -14.19 -32.16 -18.18
N PRO A 51 -14.77 -33.28 -17.72
CA PRO A 51 -15.19 -34.37 -18.62
C PRO A 51 -16.12 -33.89 -19.75
N MET A 52 -16.05 -34.53 -20.93
CA MET A 52 -16.97 -34.24 -22.02
C MET A 52 -18.43 -34.39 -21.55
N GLY A 53 -19.21 -33.31 -21.66
CA GLY A 53 -20.62 -33.25 -21.25
C GLY A 53 -20.89 -32.52 -19.93
N ALA A 54 -19.87 -32.16 -19.15
CA ALA A 54 -20.04 -31.43 -17.89
C ALA A 54 -20.15 -29.89 -18.04
N THR A 55 -20.07 -29.35 -19.26
CA THR A 55 -20.04 -27.90 -19.55
C THR A 55 -21.24 -27.14 -19.00
N PHE A 56 -22.45 -27.71 -19.04
CA PHE A 56 -23.65 -27.08 -18.49
C PHE A 56 -23.62 -26.99 -16.96
N VAL A 57 -23.03 -27.99 -16.28
CA VAL A 57 -22.89 -28.00 -14.82
C VAL A 57 -21.85 -26.97 -14.39
N THR A 58 -20.69 -26.92 -15.07
CA THR A 58 -19.65 -25.92 -14.81
C THR A 58 -20.18 -24.50 -15.00
N GLY A 59 -20.89 -24.21 -16.10
CA GLY A 59 -21.48 -22.89 -16.33
C GLY A 59 -22.52 -22.46 -15.29
N THR A 60 -23.26 -23.40 -14.70
CA THR A 60 -24.21 -23.12 -13.61
C THR A 60 -23.47 -22.80 -12.30
N LEU A 61 -22.43 -23.55 -11.98
CA LEU A 61 -21.58 -23.31 -10.81
C LEU A 61 -20.83 -21.97 -10.90
N ASP A 62 -20.34 -21.62 -12.09
CA ASP A 62 -19.69 -20.33 -12.34
C ASP A 62 -20.68 -19.17 -12.17
N TYR A 63 -21.92 -19.33 -12.66
CA TYR A 63 -22.97 -18.34 -12.44
C TYR A 63 -23.28 -18.13 -10.95
N GLU A 64 -23.44 -19.19 -10.18
CA GLU A 64 -23.67 -19.11 -8.73
C GLU A 64 -22.52 -18.43 -7.99
N ARG A 65 -21.26 -18.77 -8.33
CA ARG A 65 -20.05 -18.13 -7.79
C ARG A 65 -19.99 -16.64 -8.12
N LEU A 66 -20.34 -16.26 -9.35
CA LEU A 66 -20.39 -14.85 -9.77
C LEU A 66 -21.47 -14.06 -9.01
N VAL A 67 -22.66 -14.63 -8.84
CA VAL A 67 -23.73 -14.00 -8.04
C VAL A 67 -23.31 -13.85 -6.58
N ALA A 68 -22.70 -14.87 -5.98
CA ALA A 68 -22.17 -14.80 -4.62
C ALA A 68 -21.06 -13.75 -4.48
N SER A 69 -20.17 -13.63 -5.48
CA SER A 69 -19.09 -12.65 -5.52
C SER A 69 -19.62 -11.22 -5.60
N ARG A 70 -20.62 -10.96 -6.46
CA ARG A 70 -21.29 -9.66 -6.56
C ARG A 70 -21.87 -9.24 -5.21
N HIS A 71 -22.63 -10.12 -4.57
CA HIS A 71 -23.19 -9.83 -3.24
C HIS A 71 -22.11 -9.59 -2.17
N LYS A 72 -20.96 -10.29 -2.24
CA LYS A 72 -19.82 -10.03 -1.33
C LYS A 72 -19.27 -8.62 -1.55
N VAL A 73 -19.00 -8.26 -2.81
CA VAL A 73 -18.46 -6.95 -3.19
C VAL A 73 -19.42 -5.81 -2.83
N GLU A 74 -20.71 -5.97 -3.12
CA GLU A 74 -21.75 -5.01 -2.75
C GLU A 74 -21.77 -4.76 -1.24
N ARG A 75 -21.74 -5.83 -0.42
CA ARG A 75 -21.66 -5.69 1.05
C ARG A 75 -20.42 -4.93 1.50
N TRP A 76 -19.26 -5.14 0.87
CA TRP A 76 -18.05 -4.41 1.21
C TRP A 76 -18.14 -2.93 0.84
N LEU A 77 -18.71 -2.62 -0.32
CA LEU A 77 -18.92 -1.24 -0.79
C LEU A 77 -19.95 -0.49 0.09
N GLU A 78 -21.02 -1.18 0.50
CA GLU A 78 -22.01 -0.65 1.46
C GLU A 78 -21.36 -0.38 2.83
N ALA A 79 -20.64 -1.35 3.38
CA ALA A 79 -19.93 -1.18 4.65
C ALA A 79 -18.92 -0.03 4.60
N PHE A 80 -18.18 0.10 3.49
CA PHE A 80 -17.29 1.23 3.24
C PHE A 80 -18.06 2.56 3.24
N SER A 81 -19.16 2.64 2.49
CA SER A 81 -19.97 3.86 2.39
C SER A 81 -20.56 4.28 3.72
N LEU A 82 -21.07 3.32 4.51
CA LEU A 82 -21.60 3.57 5.85
C LEU A 82 -20.53 4.11 6.80
N ARG A 83 -19.31 3.55 6.76
CA ARG A 83 -18.18 4.04 7.58
C ARG A 83 -17.75 5.45 7.17
N CYS A 84 -17.68 5.75 5.87
CA CYS A 84 -17.36 7.09 5.39
C CYS A 84 -18.44 8.11 5.77
N ALA A 85 -19.72 7.75 5.63
CA ALA A 85 -20.84 8.60 6.02
C ALA A 85 -20.84 8.90 7.53
N ALA A 86 -20.58 7.89 8.36
CA ALA A 86 -20.46 8.06 9.82
C ALA A 86 -19.32 9.03 10.20
N ALA A 87 -18.20 9.00 9.47
CA ALA A 87 -17.07 9.92 9.63
C ALA A 87 -17.26 11.26 8.89
N ARG A 88 -18.37 11.46 8.18
CA ARG A 88 -18.66 12.65 7.35
C ARG A 88 -17.58 12.95 6.30
N VAL A 89 -16.97 11.90 5.76
CA VAL A 89 -15.95 11.99 4.73
C VAL A 89 -16.61 11.94 3.34
N SER A 90 -16.15 12.79 2.42
CA SER A 90 -16.53 12.71 1.01
C SER A 90 -16.05 11.39 0.41
N SER A 91 -16.98 10.55 -0.03
CA SER A 91 -16.65 9.22 -0.52
C SER A 91 -17.39 8.83 -1.78
N LYS A 92 -16.78 7.94 -2.58
CA LYS A 92 -17.37 7.30 -3.75
C LYS A 92 -17.06 5.81 -3.77
N VAL A 93 -17.95 5.02 -4.33
CA VAL A 93 -17.71 3.59 -4.60
C VAL A 93 -17.51 3.33 -6.09
N LEU A 94 -16.64 2.38 -6.41
CA LEU A 94 -16.41 1.84 -7.74
C LEU A 94 -16.53 0.31 -7.67
N GLN A 95 -17.26 -0.26 -8.61
CA GLN A 95 -17.41 -1.70 -8.77
C GLN A 95 -17.02 -2.09 -10.18
N TYR A 96 -16.19 -3.12 -10.31
CA TYR A 96 -15.75 -3.69 -11.58
C TYR A 96 -15.87 -5.20 -11.57
N GLU A 97 -16.05 -5.78 -12.75
CA GLU A 97 -16.24 -7.23 -12.96
C GLU A 97 -15.15 -7.79 -13.88
N GLU A 98 -13.89 -7.52 -13.56
CA GLU A 98 -12.72 -7.94 -14.33
C GLU A 98 -11.51 -8.14 -13.40
N ASP A 99 -10.29 -8.25 -13.94
CA ASP A 99 -9.07 -8.40 -13.15
C ASP A 99 -8.85 -7.21 -12.19
N ALA A 100 -8.59 -7.53 -10.92
CA ALA A 100 -8.42 -6.53 -9.87
C ALA A 100 -7.18 -5.66 -10.05
N LEU A 101 -6.06 -6.24 -10.49
CA LEU A 101 -4.84 -5.47 -10.74
C LEU A 101 -5.06 -4.46 -11.87
N VAL A 102 -5.69 -4.88 -12.97
CA VAL A 102 -5.99 -4.01 -14.12
C VAL A 102 -6.85 -2.83 -13.69
N ASN A 103 -7.95 -3.10 -12.96
CA ASN A 103 -8.87 -2.05 -12.53
C ASN A 103 -8.27 -1.12 -11.48
N ILE A 104 -7.58 -1.66 -10.48
CA ILE A 104 -6.90 -0.85 -9.46
C ILE A 104 -5.82 0.02 -10.11
N SER A 105 -5.01 -0.54 -11.02
CA SER A 105 -3.95 0.21 -11.71
C SER A 105 -4.54 1.33 -12.59
N THR A 106 -5.57 1.02 -13.36
CA THR A 106 -6.25 2.01 -14.24
C THR A 106 -6.88 3.13 -13.42
N GLN A 107 -7.59 2.79 -12.34
CA GLN A 107 -8.21 3.81 -11.50
C GLN A 107 -7.19 4.62 -10.70
N ALA A 108 -6.08 4.02 -10.29
CA ALA A 108 -5.03 4.70 -9.54
C ALA A 108 -4.47 5.94 -10.28
N GLU A 109 -4.45 5.97 -11.61
CA GLU A 109 -3.98 7.12 -12.40
C GLU A 109 -4.69 8.44 -12.05
N ARG A 110 -5.96 8.34 -11.63
CA ARG A 110 -6.87 9.47 -11.36
C ARG A 110 -6.77 10.04 -9.96
N TYR A 111 -6.10 9.34 -9.05
CA TYR A 111 -6.04 9.69 -7.63
C TYR A 111 -4.62 10.03 -7.22
N ASP A 112 -4.42 10.59 -6.02
CA ASP A 112 -3.06 10.96 -5.57
C ASP A 112 -2.32 9.79 -4.92
N LEU A 113 -3.06 8.81 -4.39
CA LEU A 113 -2.57 7.74 -3.54
C LEU A 113 -3.47 6.50 -3.65
N VAL A 114 -2.86 5.31 -3.62
CA VAL A 114 -3.57 4.03 -3.47
C VAL A 114 -3.33 3.47 -2.08
N ILE A 115 -4.35 2.93 -1.43
CA ILE A 115 -4.26 2.27 -0.12
C ILE A 115 -4.74 0.82 -0.30
N LEU A 116 -3.89 -0.13 0.01
CA LEU A 116 -4.20 -1.56 -0.02
C LEU A 116 -3.81 -2.22 1.29
N GLY A 117 -4.47 -3.32 1.62
CA GLY A 117 -3.97 -4.23 2.64
C GLY A 117 -2.60 -4.80 2.25
N GLN A 118 -1.72 -5.03 3.23
CA GLN A 118 -0.45 -5.75 3.02
C GLN A 118 -0.68 -7.16 2.47
N GLN A 119 -1.83 -7.76 2.82
CA GLN A 119 -2.33 -8.98 2.23
C GLN A 119 -3.64 -8.64 1.52
N THR A 120 -3.66 -8.84 0.20
CA THR A 120 -4.83 -8.63 -0.64
C THR A 120 -5.49 -9.95 -0.98
N HIS A 121 -6.82 -10.01 -0.97
CA HIS A 121 -7.60 -11.23 -1.22
C HIS A 121 -8.62 -11.04 -2.34
N PHE A 122 -8.24 -10.37 -3.44
CA PHE A 122 -9.15 -10.16 -4.58
C PHE A 122 -9.56 -11.45 -5.31
N ARG A 123 -8.90 -12.58 -5.01
CA ARG A 123 -9.20 -13.93 -5.55
C ARG A 123 -10.01 -14.80 -4.56
N TYR A 124 -10.90 -14.20 -3.80
CA TYR A 124 -11.57 -14.82 -2.64
C TYR A 124 -12.47 -16.04 -2.94
N GLU A 125 -12.86 -16.30 -4.19
CA GLU A 125 -13.62 -17.51 -4.56
C GLU A 125 -12.74 -18.71 -4.92
N THR A 126 -11.58 -18.46 -5.53
CA THR A 126 -10.71 -19.51 -6.09
C THR A 126 -9.46 -19.75 -5.25
N HIS A 127 -9.14 -18.84 -4.33
CA HIS A 127 -7.97 -18.93 -3.48
C HIS A 127 -8.26 -18.44 -2.07
N ALA A 128 -7.98 -19.29 -1.07
CA ALA A 128 -8.15 -18.94 0.34
C ALA A 128 -7.03 -18.03 0.88
N GLY A 129 -5.88 -17.99 0.19
CA GLY A 129 -4.70 -17.21 0.60
C GLY A 129 -4.61 -15.82 -0.07
N PRO A 130 -3.66 -15.00 0.37
CA PRO A 130 -3.40 -13.69 -0.24
C PRO A 130 -2.96 -13.85 -1.70
N CYS A 131 -3.48 -12.98 -2.57
CA CYS A 131 -3.02 -12.84 -3.94
C CYS A 131 -1.83 -11.88 -4.06
N ASP A 132 -1.27 -11.81 -5.25
CA ASP A 132 -0.10 -11.02 -5.60
C ASP A 132 -0.43 -9.62 -6.15
N THR A 133 -1.69 -9.16 -6.02
CA THR A 133 -2.13 -7.86 -6.54
C THR A 133 -1.28 -6.69 -6.01
N LEU A 134 -0.96 -6.67 -4.72
CA LEU A 134 -0.07 -5.64 -4.16
C LEU A 134 1.34 -5.73 -4.74
N ASP A 135 1.93 -6.93 -4.78
CA ASP A 135 3.28 -7.18 -5.30
C ASP A 135 3.37 -6.74 -6.78
N GLN A 136 2.34 -7.05 -7.59
CA GLN A 136 2.27 -6.67 -9.00
C GLN A 136 2.02 -5.17 -9.21
N LEU A 137 1.12 -4.54 -8.44
CA LEU A 137 0.87 -3.10 -8.52
C LEU A 137 2.13 -2.30 -8.20
N LEU A 138 2.85 -2.74 -7.16
CA LEU A 138 4.10 -2.12 -6.75
C LEU A 138 5.24 -2.34 -7.75
N HIS A 139 5.10 -3.18 -8.79
CA HIS A 139 6.11 -3.30 -9.83
C HIS A 139 6.13 -2.05 -10.74
N ARG A 140 4.96 -1.50 -11.03
CA ARG A 140 4.80 -0.28 -11.85
C ARG A 140 3.64 0.59 -11.34
N PRO A 141 3.78 1.17 -10.14
CA PRO A 141 2.71 1.92 -9.51
C PRO A 141 2.53 3.27 -10.22
N PRO A 142 1.33 3.59 -10.75
CA PRO A 142 1.08 4.88 -11.39
C PRO A 142 1.10 6.03 -10.37
N ARG A 143 0.84 5.72 -9.10
CA ARG A 143 0.82 6.61 -7.94
C ARG A 143 1.44 5.92 -6.74
N PRO A 144 1.87 6.65 -5.70
CA PRO A 144 2.31 6.03 -4.46
C PRO A 144 1.26 5.07 -3.90
N VAL A 145 1.74 4.00 -3.28
CA VAL A 145 0.92 2.95 -2.69
C VAL A 145 1.20 2.87 -1.20
N VAL A 146 0.16 2.79 -0.38
CA VAL A 146 0.26 2.55 1.04
C VAL A 146 -0.22 1.14 1.33
N ALA A 147 0.71 0.27 1.75
CA ALA A 147 0.41 -1.08 2.21
C ALA A 147 0.12 -1.07 3.71
N VAL A 148 -1.09 -1.46 4.10
CA VAL A 148 -1.60 -1.33 5.47
C VAL A 148 -1.67 -2.71 6.15
N PRO A 149 -1.07 -2.90 7.34
CA PRO A 149 -1.23 -4.13 8.12
C PRO A 149 -2.69 -4.34 8.57
N ASP A 150 -2.98 -5.47 9.20
CA ASP A 150 -4.33 -5.82 9.68
C ASP A 150 -4.85 -4.92 10.81
N ARG A 151 -3.98 -4.04 11.36
CA ARG A 151 -4.30 -3.06 12.40
C ARG A 151 -3.46 -1.80 12.25
N ILE A 152 -4.06 -0.63 12.49
CA ILE A 152 -3.30 0.63 12.50
C ILE A 152 -2.65 0.82 13.88
N PRO A 153 -1.32 0.98 13.97
CA PRO A 153 -0.64 1.24 15.23
C PRO A 153 -0.91 2.65 15.77
N GLY A 154 -0.77 2.83 17.07
CA GLY A 154 -1.02 4.11 17.77
C GLY A 154 0.18 5.07 17.82
N GLY A 155 1.27 4.77 17.11
CA GLY A 155 2.49 5.58 17.13
C GLY A 155 2.29 7.00 16.60
N ARG A 156 3.34 7.81 16.63
CA ARG A 156 3.26 9.24 16.22
C ARG A 156 4.32 9.66 15.22
N THR A 157 5.32 8.84 14.96
CA THR A 157 6.47 9.22 14.13
C THR A 157 6.31 8.74 12.69
N VAL A 158 6.61 9.61 11.72
CA VAL A 158 6.86 9.19 10.34
C VAL A 158 8.34 8.88 10.20
N VAL A 159 8.66 7.66 9.77
CA VAL A 159 10.04 7.25 9.50
C VAL A 159 10.24 7.17 8.00
N ILE A 160 11.17 7.95 7.47
CA ILE A 160 11.57 7.94 6.07
C ILE A 160 12.88 7.15 5.95
N ALA A 161 12.81 5.92 5.45
CA ALA A 161 14.01 5.15 5.13
C ALA A 161 14.63 5.69 3.83
N TYR A 162 15.87 6.18 3.92
CA TYR A 162 16.54 6.88 2.84
C TYR A 162 17.98 6.41 2.66
N ASP A 163 18.28 5.87 1.50
CA ASP A 163 19.61 5.35 1.12
C ASP A 163 20.29 6.21 0.03
N GLY A 164 19.66 7.30 -0.40
CA GLY A 164 20.16 8.18 -1.46
C GLY A 164 19.92 7.67 -2.89
N SER A 165 19.24 6.53 -3.06
CA SER A 165 18.88 6.02 -4.39
C SER A 165 17.87 6.93 -5.10
N PRO A 166 17.81 6.89 -6.46
CA PRO A 166 16.79 7.63 -7.21
C PRO A 166 15.35 7.29 -6.79
N GLN A 167 15.07 6.03 -6.47
CA GLN A 167 13.76 5.55 -6.01
C GLN A 167 13.40 6.15 -4.66
N ALA A 168 14.35 6.16 -3.71
CA ALA A 168 14.15 6.81 -2.42
C ALA A 168 13.92 8.32 -2.59
N ALA A 169 14.68 8.99 -3.46
CA ALA A 169 14.48 10.42 -3.75
C ALA A 169 13.10 10.73 -4.34
N ARG A 170 12.62 9.93 -5.31
CA ARG A 170 11.26 10.06 -5.86
C ARG A 170 10.19 9.81 -4.81
N THR A 171 10.40 8.83 -3.94
CA THR A 171 9.47 8.53 -2.84
C THR A 171 9.37 9.69 -1.87
N VAL A 172 10.50 10.28 -1.46
CA VAL A 172 10.52 11.47 -0.58
C VAL A 172 9.77 12.63 -1.23
N ALA A 173 9.99 12.86 -2.53
CA ALA A 173 9.30 13.91 -3.27
C ALA A 173 7.78 13.68 -3.33
N ALA A 174 7.36 12.46 -3.66
CA ALA A 174 5.95 12.08 -3.73
C ALA A 174 5.26 12.14 -2.35
N PHE A 175 5.92 11.59 -1.32
CA PHE A 175 5.43 11.65 0.06
C PHE A 175 5.29 13.10 0.54
N ARG A 176 6.28 13.95 0.29
CA ARG A 176 6.20 15.38 0.57
C ARG A 176 5.00 16.03 -0.11
N ALA A 177 4.74 15.70 -1.38
CA ALA A 177 3.64 16.28 -2.15
C ALA A 177 2.26 15.97 -1.55
N THR A 178 2.11 14.86 -0.82
CA THR A 178 0.86 14.55 -0.09
C THR A 178 0.57 15.55 1.03
N GLY A 179 1.60 16.14 1.64
CA GLY A 179 1.45 16.97 2.84
C GLY A 179 1.23 16.17 4.14
N ILE A 180 1.23 14.83 4.08
CA ILE A 180 1.03 13.97 5.26
C ILE A 180 2.09 14.26 6.34
N ALA A 181 3.34 14.43 5.92
CA ALA A 181 4.48 14.71 6.81
C ALA A 181 4.29 15.94 7.70
N ALA A 182 3.54 16.96 7.26
CA ALA A 182 3.42 18.24 7.96
C ALA A 182 2.74 18.14 9.34
N LYS A 183 2.02 17.04 9.59
CA LYS A 183 1.26 16.83 10.83
C LYS A 183 1.96 15.92 11.84
N TYR A 184 3.14 15.41 11.49
CA TYR A 184 3.81 14.38 12.29
C TYR A 184 5.31 14.64 12.45
N PRO A 185 5.87 14.34 13.64
CA PRO A 185 7.32 14.22 13.80
C PRO A 185 7.90 13.31 12.73
N THR A 186 8.87 13.81 11.98
CA THR A 186 9.48 13.08 10.86
C THR A 186 10.94 12.78 11.18
N VAL A 187 11.36 11.54 10.94
CA VAL A 187 12.75 11.09 11.08
C VAL A 187 13.21 10.51 9.74
N VAL A 188 14.30 11.04 9.18
CA VAL A 188 15.03 10.44 8.07
C VAL A 188 16.02 9.44 8.64
N LEU A 189 15.79 8.17 8.35
CA LEU A 189 16.61 7.04 8.79
C LEU A 189 17.48 6.55 7.63
N THR A 190 18.80 6.58 7.81
CA THR A 190 19.76 6.00 6.87
C THR A 190 20.54 4.89 7.57
N ILE A 191 20.59 3.71 6.94
CA ILE A 191 21.33 2.56 7.41
C ILE A 191 22.59 2.40 6.55
N GLY A 192 23.77 2.50 7.16
CA GLY A 192 25.05 2.40 6.46
C GLY A 192 26.24 2.37 7.42
N ASP A 193 27.27 1.60 7.06
CA ASP A 193 28.44 1.38 7.94
C ASP A 193 29.39 2.58 7.95
N ASP A 194 29.55 3.27 6.82
CA ASP A 194 30.21 4.57 6.77
C ASP A 194 29.27 5.65 7.33
N HIS A 195 29.48 5.99 8.60
CA HIS A 195 28.66 6.98 9.29
C HIS A 195 28.74 8.37 8.64
N VAL A 196 29.89 8.76 8.06
CA VAL A 196 30.07 10.08 7.46
C VAL A 196 29.28 10.18 6.16
N GLU A 197 29.39 9.17 5.29
CA GLU A 197 28.61 9.15 4.05
C GLU A 197 27.12 8.98 4.34
N ALA A 198 26.73 8.11 5.28
CA ALA A 198 25.34 7.95 5.69
C ALA A 198 24.74 9.26 6.24
N ALA A 199 25.51 10.04 7.01
CA ALA A 199 25.10 11.36 7.47
C ALA A 199 24.87 12.32 6.31
N ARG A 200 25.78 12.31 5.31
CA ARG A 200 25.66 13.14 4.11
C ARG A 200 24.44 12.78 3.29
N VAL A 201 24.16 11.48 3.13
CA VAL A 201 22.96 10.96 2.46
C VAL A 201 21.70 11.44 3.16
N ALA A 202 21.58 11.23 4.48
CA ALA A 202 20.43 11.68 5.26
C ALA A 202 20.26 13.20 5.21
N GLY A 203 21.36 13.95 5.27
CA GLY A 203 21.39 15.41 5.21
C GLY A 203 20.75 15.96 3.94
N ARG A 204 21.01 15.36 2.77
CA ARG A 204 20.39 15.77 1.50
C ARG A 204 18.87 15.65 1.53
N ALA A 205 18.33 14.58 2.11
CA ALA A 205 16.88 14.40 2.23
C ALA A 205 16.26 15.40 3.21
N VAL A 206 16.91 15.66 4.36
CA VAL A 206 16.44 16.65 5.33
C VAL A 206 16.47 18.06 4.75
N GLU A 207 17.52 18.42 4.02
CA GLU A 207 17.64 19.71 3.35
C GLU A 207 16.52 19.89 2.30
N TYR A 208 16.29 18.89 1.46
CA TYR A 208 15.17 18.90 0.51
C TYR A 208 13.81 19.08 1.19
N LEU A 209 13.55 18.34 2.27
CA LEU A 209 12.31 18.48 3.05
C LEU A 209 12.20 19.88 3.67
N GLY A 210 13.32 20.44 4.14
CA GLY A 210 13.42 21.78 4.69
C GLY A 210 13.07 22.88 3.68
N PHE A 211 13.50 22.77 2.41
CA PHE A 211 13.08 23.67 1.33
C PHE A 211 11.57 23.69 1.09
N HIS A 212 10.85 22.70 1.61
CA HIS A 212 9.40 22.58 1.52
C HIS A 212 8.68 22.74 2.86
N GLY A 213 9.36 23.32 3.87
CA GLY A 213 8.78 23.62 5.17
C GLY A 213 8.54 22.39 6.06
N LEU A 214 9.17 21.25 5.75
CA LEU A 214 9.06 20.04 6.56
C LEU A 214 10.33 19.85 7.39
N HIS A 215 10.18 19.92 8.71
CA HIS A 215 11.27 19.65 9.65
C HIS A 215 11.40 18.15 9.91
N ALA A 216 12.54 17.58 9.57
CA ALA A 216 12.86 16.18 9.86
C ALA A 216 14.18 16.07 10.63
N LYS A 217 14.25 15.14 11.58
CA LYS A 217 15.50 14.78 12.27
C LYS A 217 16.22 13.69 11.48
N THR A 218 17.54 13.66 11.53
CA THR A 218 18.32 12.53 11.01
C THR A 218 18.49 11.45 12.08
N LYS A 219 18.51 10.20 11.66
CA LYS A 219 18.99 9.06 12.45
C LYS A 219 19.85 8.18 11.57
N ILE A 220 21.09 7.95 12.00
CA ILE A 220 22.08 7.16 11.28
C ILE A 220 22.35 5.91 12.08
N VAL A 221 22.36 4.77 11.40
CA VAL A 221 22.50 3.47 12.03
C VAL A 221 23.42 2.59 11.20
N SER A 222 24.41 1.95 11.82
CA SER A 222 25.27 0.99 11.11
C SER A 222 24.56 -0.32 10.84
N ALA A 223 24.88 -0.94 9.71
CA ALA A 223 24.32 -2.22 9.28
C ALA A 223 25.13 -3.38 9.91
N LYS A 224 24.99 -3.60 11.22
CA LYS A 224 25.41 -4.89 11.79
C LYS A 224 24.35 -5.94 11.43
N GLY A 225 24.51 -6.61 10.28
CA GLY A 225 23.62 -7.69 9.83
C GLY A 225 22.65 -7.29 8.71
N ASN A 226 21.44 -7.86 8.69
CA ASN A 226 20.47 -7.63 7.63
C ASN A 226 19.85 -6.22 7.74
N VAL A 227 19.95 -5.43 6.67
CA VAL A 227 19.43 -4.05 6.61
C VAL A 227 17.91 -3.99 6.86
N GLY A 228 17.15 -4.95 6.35
CA GLY A 228 15.69 -5.00 6.53
C GLY A 228 15.29 -5.28 7.99
N GLU A 229 15.99 -6.20 8.66
CA GLU A 229 15.77 -6.47 10.09
C GLU A 229 16.12 -5.24 10.92
N ARG A 230 17.25 -4.59 10.61
CA ARG A 230 17.63 -3.37 11.32
C ARG A 230 16.63 -2.24 11.08
N LEU A 231 16.10 -2.10 9.86
CA LEU A 231 15.05 -1.14 9.57
C LEU A 231 13.81 -1.38 10.44
N LEU A 232 13.33 -2.63 10.52
CA LEU A 232 12.16 -2.98 11.33
C LEU A 232 12.39 -2.69 12.82
N GLU A 233 13.57 -3.00 13.36
CA GLU A 233 13.93 -2.66 14.73
C GLU A 233 13.86 -1.15 14.98
N GLU A 234 14.42 -0.33 14.08
CA GLU A 234 14.44 1.11 14.25
C GLU A 234 13.04 1.73 14.07
N VAL A 235 12.22 1.20 13.16
CA VAL A 235 10.79 1.57 13.02
C VAL A 235 10.05 1.34 14.34
N SER A 236 10.27 0.19 14.98
CA SER A 236 9.68 -0.10 16.29
C SER A 236 10.21 0.84 17.39
N LYS A 237 11.53 1.04 17.47
CA LYS A 237 12.17 1.94 18.48
C LYS A 237 11.74 3.40 18.35
N LEU A 238 11.34 3.84 17.15
CA LEU A 238 10.94 5.22 16.88
C LEU A 238 9.43 5.47 17.09
N ASP A 239 8.68 4.48 17.56
CA ASP A 239 7.22 4.56 17.71
C ASP A 239 6.55 5.04 16.41
N ALA A 240 6.94 4.40 15.31
CA ALA A 240 6.50 4.78 13.99
C ALA A 240 5.01 4.47 13.80
N GLN A 241 4.29 5.39 13.15
CA GLN A 241 2.93 5.17 12.64
C GLN A 241 2.90 4.96 11.12
N LEU A 242 3.99 5.34 10.44
CA LEU A 242 4.11 5.25 8.99
C LEU A 242 5.59 5.10 8.66
N LEU A 243 5.91 4.07 7.88
CA LEU A 243 7.19 3.91 7.21
C LEU A 243 7.07 4.44 5.78
N VAL A 244 7.98 5.30 5.36
CA VAL A 244 8.10 5.79 3.99
C VAL A 244 9.39 5.22 3.45
N MET A 245 9.33 4.43 2.38
CA MET A 245 10.52 3.86 1.76
C MET A 245 10.36 3.72 0.26
N GLY A 246 11.47 3.79 -0.46
CA GLY A 246 11.48 3.42 -1.88
C GLY A 246 11.06 1.97 -2.04
N ALA A 247 10.18 1.72 -3.00
CA ALA A 247 10.09 0.38 -3.54
C ALA A 247 11.42 0.15 -4.30
N PHE A 248 12.14 -0.91 -3.96
CA PHE A 248 13.36 -1.35 -4.65
C PHE A 248 14.61 -0.45 -4.51
N SER A 249 15.63 -0.91 -3.78
CA SER A 249 17.00 -0.48 -4.05
C SER A 249 18.10 -1.52 -3.70
N HIS A 250 19.00 -1.66 -4.69
CA HIS A 250 20.45 -1.91 -4.65
C HIS A 250 21.11 -3.08 -3.90
N SER A 251 20.59 -4.31 -4.05
CA SER A 251 21.44 -5.52 -4.10
C SER A 251 20.78 -6.76 -4.70
N ALA A 252 19.99 -6.62 -5.75
CA ALA A 252 19.63 -7.76 -6.60
C ALA A 252 19.75 -7.35 -8.07
N VAL A 253 20.55 -8.15 -8.76
CA VAL A 253 20.80 -8.14 -10.20
C VAL A 253 19.54 -7.81 -11.00
N ARG A 254 19.73 -6.88 -11.94
CA ARG A 254 19.11 -6.79 -13.26
C ARG A 254 17.92 -7.74 -13.49
N ASP A 255 16.76 -7.11 -13.67
CA ASP A 255 15.54 -7.62 -14.28
C ASP A 255 14.69 -8.60 -13.45
N PHE A 256 13.41 -8.24 -13.31
CA PHE A 256 12.24 -9.08 -13.05
C PHE A 256 11.69 -9.32 -11.63
N PHE A 257 12.37 -8.94 -10.52
CA PHE A 257 11.85 -9.28 -9.18
C PHE A 257 11.78 -8.14 -8.15
N PHE A 258 10.68 -8.16 -7.39
CA PHE A 258 10.53 -7.52 -6.07
C PHE A 258 11.75 -7.78 -5.21
N GLY A 259 12.47 -6.73 -4.79
CA GLY A 259 13.64 -6.90 -3.91
C GLY A 259 13.26 -7.68 -2.66
N SER A 260 13.96 -8.78 -2.37
CA SER A 260 13.66 -9.69 -1.26
C SER A 260 13.58 -8.97 0.08
N THR A 261 14.39 -7.92 0.27
CA THR A 261 14.38 -7.05 1.45
C THR A 261 13.08 -6.25 1.59
N THR A 262 12.62 -5.56 0.54
CA THR A 262 11.36 -4.79 0.59
C THR A 262 10.18 -5.70 0.88
N ARG A 263 10.11 -6.88 0.25
CA ARG A 263 9.04 -7.86 0.53
C ARG A 263 9.09 -8.39 1.96
N ARG A 264 10.29 -8.66 2.49
CA ARG A 264 10.47 -9.07 3.89
C ARG A 264 10.02 -7.99 4.86
N VAL A 265 10.42 -6.74 4.61
CA VAL A 265 9.99 -5.58 5.42
C VAL A 265 8.47 -5.40 5.36
N LEU A 266 7.88 -5.44 4.15
CA LEU A 266 6.44 -5.31 3.97
C LEU A 266 5.64 -6.38 4.70
N LYS A 267 6.12 -7.62 4.72
CA LYS A 267 5.45 -8.73 5.42
C LYS A 267 5.62 -8.69 6.93
N ALA A 268 6.72 -8.11 7.43
CA ALA A 268 7.08 -8.14 8.84
C ALA A 268 6.77 -6.84 9.58
N THR A 269 6.50 -5.75 8.88
CA THR A 269 6.22 -4.45 9.48
C THR A 269 4.79 -4.37 10.03
N GLY A 270 4.68 -3.98 11.30
CA GLY A 270 3.41 -3.71 11.97
C GLY A 270 2.87 -2.29 11.76
N VAL A 271 3.48 -1.51 10.86
CA VAL A 271 3.05 -0.14 10.52
C VAL A 271 2.70 -0.03 9.04
N PRO A 272 1.76 0.85 8.65
CA PRO A 272 1.54 1.22 7.25
C PRO A 272 2.85 1.60 6.56
N VAL A 273 3.01 1.20 5.30
CA VAL A 273 4.19 1.50 4.49
C VAL A 273 3.80 2.27 3.24
N PHE A 274 4.26 3.50 3.12
CA PHE A 274 4.20 4.30 1.91
C PHE A 274 5.35 3.93 0.98
N LEU A 275 5.02 3.51 -0.24
CA LEU A 275 5.93 3.01 -1.26
C LEU A 275 5.75 3.75 -2.57
N TYR A 276 6.87 4.08 -3.21
CA TYR A 276 6.90 4.59 -4.57
C TYR A 276 8.28 4.32 -5.19
N HIS A 277 8.42 4.51 -6.52
CA HIS A 277 9.72 4.49 -7.20
C HIS A 277 9.67 5.12 -8.57
#